data_AF-J4D8W9-F1
#
_entry.id   AF-J4D8W9-F1
#
_cell.length_a   1.000
_cell.length_b   1.000
_cell.length_c   1.000
_cell.angle_alpha   90.00
_cell.angle_beta   90.00
_cell.angle_gamma   90.00
#
_symmetry.space_group_name_H-M   'P 1'
#
loop_
_entity.id
_entity.type
_entity.pdbx_description
1 polymer ?
#
loop_
_entity_poly.entity_id
_entity_poly.type
_entity_poly.pdbx_seq_one_letter_code
_entity_poly.pdbx_strand_id
1 'polypeptide(L)'
;MAYRGLLEFNILRFVPGVARRNFSTSSFLQSRLQTIRDRAVRQQIEWIRATNPIKHANRTDTTTYRERCKIPFNLPPQEEKAESEELMDDINVNKYEGKLEQMEIEHFGKITAEHGDVLKEGGDCLVVPIPPNLTPHRGFGMKILNLGGKRLISALVQRSKLIISERIKELETVKSTFKEAEDYKKALLEARTLQLGDVVLTPTFGAAKSTLLAFMITPYYWQGNSREAAVKLRETVKKCLESLNFLKISNVLMTHVGESLHGYRPRDGCEIMVEEAYEVILQLDHVVPNYYLRSVRFVDKDVEASRTFAHAIYKIRQEKIPEHQVVPAPVYYSRKSARIIEIDESVLKFSSQYRKITYKKHSVVRRSKRLHYLRNLRPFMWRGASKLYEPPPFLLYKLTGAASAFQLPPRPYYKKGISHRLFPFYSNGVKAMRMSGSGRWVGTPKKKDIYTTNLQNT
;
A
#
# COMPACT_ATOMS: atom_id res chain seq x y z
N MET A 1 -50.80 -28.10 90.73
CA MET A 1 -52.21 -27.70 90.67
C MET A 1 -52.69 -27.80 89.24
N ALA A 2 -53.89 -28.36 89.10
CA ALA A 2 -54.76 -28.56 87.93
C ALA A 2 -54.46 -27.81 86.62
N TYR A 3 -54.29 -28.60 85.55
CA TYR A 3 -55.21 -28.75 84.41
C TYR A 3 -56.02 -27.54 83.87
N ARG A 4 -55.85 -27.38 82.53
CA ARG A 4 -56.87 -27.33 81.45
C ARG A 4 -57.34 -25.98 80.87
N GLY A 5 -57.02 -25.84 79.58
CA GLY A 5 -57.91 -25.49 78.46
C GLY A 5 -57.13 -25.67 77.16
N LEU A 6 -57.22 -26.80 76.44
CA LEU A 6 -58.16 -27.10 75.32
C LEU A 6 -58.16 -25.96 74.27
N LEU A 7 -57.92 -26.13 72.96
CA LEU A 7 -57.94 -27.28 72.03
C LEU A 7 -57.21 -26.90 70.72
N GLU A 8 -56.60 -27.94 70.14
CA GLU A 8 -56.30 -28.26 68.72
C GLU A 8 -56.71 -27.27 67.60
N PHE A 9 -55.84 -27.04 66.61
CA PHE A 9 -55.83 -27.84 65.35
C PHE A 9 -54.65 -27.50 64.43
N ASN A 10 -54.05 -28.58 63.89
CA ASN A 10 -53.01 -28.63 62.86
C ASN A 10 -53.47 -28.05 61.51
N ILE A 11 -52.53 -27.61 60.66
CA ILE A 11 -52.30 -28.12 59.27
C ILE A 11 -51.02 -27.48 58.65
N LEU A 12 -50.00 -28.33 58.55
CA LEU A 12 -49.01 -28.54 57.48
C LEU A 12 -48.90 -27.49 56.33
N ARG A 13 -47.65 -27.06 56.03
CA ARG A 13 -46.86 -27.57 54.89
C ARG A 13 -45.47 -26.89 54.76
N PHE A 14 -44.43 -27.70 54.89
CA PHE A 14 -43.19 -27.75 54.09
C PHE A 14 -42.70 -26.44 53.41
N VAL A 15 -41.60 -25.88 53.93
CA VAL A 15 -40.73 -24.95 53.20
C VAL A 15 -39.49 -25.72 52.73
N PRO A 16 -39.31 -25.99 51.42
CA PRO A 16 -38.07 -26.56 50.93
C PRO A 16 -37.03 -25.46 50.63
N GLY A 17 -35.79 -25.79 50.99
CA GLY A 17 -34.54 -25.04 50.85
C GLY A 17 -34.43 -23.96 49.77
N VAL A 18 -33.96 -22.79 50.21
CA VAL A 18 -33.37 -21.77 49.35
C VAL A 18 -32.03 -22.29 48.83
N ALA A 19 -32.05 -22.95 47.67
CA ALA A 19 -30.84 -23.26 46.92
C ALA A 19 -30.20 -21.94 46.45
N ARG A 20 -29.05 -21.57 47.04
CA ARG A 20 -28.16 -20.55 46.46
C ARG A 20 -27.68 -21.07 45.11
N ARG A 21 -28.31 -20.62 44.02
CA ARG A 21 -27.83 -20.83 42.65
C ARG A 21 -26.60 -19.95 42.44
N ASN A 22 -25.42 -20.53 42.67
CA ASN A 22 -24.18 -19.98 42.14
C ASN A 22 -24.24 -20.15 40.60
N PHE A 23 -24.54 -19.07 39.88
CA PHE A 23 -24.31 -19.02 38.44
C PHE A 23 -22.79 -19.03 38.21
N SER A 24 -22.20 -20.20 37.94
CA SER A 24 -20.82 -20.27 37.44
C SER A 24 -20.83 -19.79 35.98
N THR A 25 -20.53 -18.51 35.78
CA THR A 25 -20.38 -17.91 34.45
C THR A 25 -19.04 -18.25 33.80
N SER A 26 -18.15 -18.95 34.51
CA SER A 26 -16.82 -19.31 34.01
C SER A 26 -16.88 -20.35 32.88
N SER A 27 -17.59 -21.47 33.03
CA SER A 27 -17.49 -22.57 32.07
C SER A 27 -18.13 -22.29 30.69
N PHE A 28 -19.23 -21.55 30.64
CA PHE A 28 -19.97 -21.30 29.39
C PHE A 28 -19.35 -20.18 28.54
N LEU A 29 -18.85 -19.11 29.18
CA LEU A 29 -18.12 -18.06 28.48
C LEU A 29 -16.74 -18.56 28.03
N GLN A 30 -16.09 -19.39 28.84
CA GLN A 30 -14.78 -19.95 28.53
C GLN A 30 -14.87 -20.99 27.40
N SER A 31 -15.92 -21.82 27.33
CA SER A 31 -16.14 -22.73 26.20
C SER A 31 -16.49 -22.00 24.89
N ARG A 32 -17.25 -20.89 24.96
CA ARG A 32 -17.53 -20.05 23.78
C ARG A 32 -16.29 -19.30 23.30
N LEU A 33 -15.50 -18.74 24.21
CA LEU A 33 -14.27 -18.05 23.85
C LEU A 33 -13.21 -19.02 23.30
N GLN A 34 -13.14 -20.23 23.85
CA GLN A 34 -12.27 -21.30 23.35
C GLN A 34 -12.69 -21.78 21.96
N THR A 35 -13.99 -21.97 21.72
CA THR A 35 -14.48 -22.32 20.37
C THR A 35 -14.30 -21.19 19.35
N ILE A 36 -14.38 -19.93 19.75
CA ILE A 36 -14.06 -18.79 18.88
C ILE A 36 -12.56 -18.75 18.57
N ARG A 37 -11.71 -18.96 19.58
CA ARG A 37 -10.24 -19.02 19.42
C ARG A 37 -9.84 -20.18 18.50
N ASP A 38 -10.40 -21.36 18.71
CA ASP A 38 -10.11 -22.55 17.89
C ASP A 38 -10.57 -22.36 16.44
N ARG A 39 -11.69 -21.67 16.21
CA ARG A 39 -12.13 -21.31 14.85
C ARG A 39 -11.20 -20.32 14.19
N ALA A 40 -10.76 -19.27 14.92
CA ALA A 40 -9.85 -18.28 14.39
C ALA A 40 -8.50 -18.92 14.01
N VAL A 41 -7.97 -19.81 14.86
CA VAL A 41 -6.73 -20.55 14.59
C VAL A 41 -6.90 -21.47 13.38
N ARG A 42 -8.01 -22.21 13.25
CA ARG A 42 -8.26 -23.05 12.06
C ARG A 42 -8.40 -22.23 10.79
N GLN A 43 -9.12 -21.10 10.82
CA GLN A 43 -9.22 -20.19 9.67
C GLN A 43 -7.86 -19.61 9.28
N GLN A 44 -7.02 -19.29 10.26
CA GLN A 44 -5.68 -18.77 9.99
C GLN A 44 -4.75 -19.86 9.42
N ILE A 45 -4.85 -21.11 9.90
CA ILE A 45 -4.14 -22.26 9.32
C ILE A 45 -4.62 -22.54 7.89
N GLU A 46 -5.93 -22.47 7.62
CA GLU A 46 -6.50 -22.62 6.28
C GLU A 46 -6.10 -21.49 5.35
N TRP A 47 -6.07 -20.25 5.85
CA TRP A 47 -5.60 -19.10 5.09
C TRP A 47 -4.12 -19.26 4.74
N ILE A 48 -3.25 -19.63 5.69
CA ILE A 48 -1.83 -19.92 5.44
C ILE A 48 -1.68 -21.08 4.43
N ARG A 49 -2.55 -22.10 4.49
CA ARG A 49 -2.55 -23.21 3.51
C ARG A 49 -2.99 -22.76 2.11
N ALA A 50 -3.95 -21.85 2.01
CA ALA A 50 -4.46 -21.32 0.75
C ALA A 50 -3.53 -20.27 0.12
N THR A 51 -2.77 -19.52 0.92
CA THR A 51 -1.82 -18.52 0.45
C THR A 51 -0.43 -19.07 0.16
N ASN A 52 -0.16 -20.35 0.48
CA ASN A 52 1.08 -21.01 0.08
C ASN A 52 1.02 -21.38 -1.42
N PRO A 53 1.73 -20.67 -2.32
CA PRO A 53 1.62 -20.88 -3.77
C PRO A 53 2.22 -22.21 -4.23
N ILE A 54 2.88 -22.96 -3.35
CA ILE A 54 3.67 -24.15 -3.70
C ILE A 54 2.80 -25.42 -3.81
N LYS A 55 1.59 -25.48 -3.23
CA LYS A 55 0.80 -26.73 -3.15
C LYS A 55 -0.37 -26.86 -4.13
N HIS A 56 -0.63 -25.86 -4.97
CA HIS A 56 -1.68 -25.93 -5.99
C HIS A 56 -1.10 -25.88 -7.41
N ALA A 57 -0.13 -26.76 -7.69
CA ALA A 57 -0.05 -27.34 -9.03
C ALA A 57 -1.30 -28.22 -9.21
N ASN A 58 -2.00 -28.02 -10.32
CA ASN A 58 -3.25 -28.69 -10.65
C ASN A 58 -3.12 -30.22 -10.49
N ARG A 59 -3.90 -30.81 -9.58
CA ARG A 59 -3.88 -32.25 -9.27
C ARG A 59 -4.51 -33.13 -10.37
N THR A 60 -4.83 -32.54 -11.53
CA THR A 60 -5.40 -33.21 -12.71
C THR A 60 -4.46 -33.23 -13.91
N ASP A 61 -3.26 -32.65 -13.81
CA ASP A 61 -2.22 -32.83 -14.83
C ASP A 61 -1.48 -34.14 -14.52
N THR A 62 -1.88 -35.23 -15.17
CA THR A 62 -1.21 -36.53 -15.06
C THR A 62 0.13 -36.60 -15.80
N THR A 63 0.55 -35.53 -16.48
CA THR A 63 1.85 -35.48 -17.15
C THR A 63 2.88 -34.89 -16.21
N THR A 64 3.90 -35.66 -15.85
CA THR A 64 5.00 -35.14 -15.03
C THR A 64 5.75 -34.04 -15.83
N TYR A 65 6.20 -32.98 -15.16
CA TYR A 65 6.97 -31.88 -15.80
C TYR A 65 8.18 -32.39 -16.61
N ARG A 66 8.70 -33.56 -16.25
CA ARG A 66 9.79 -34.27 -16.91
C ARG A 66 9.44 -34.83 -18.29
N GLU A 67 8.17 -35.11 -18.58
CA GLU A 67 7.69 -35.58 -19.88
C GLU A 67 7.48 -34.43 -20.87
N ARG A 68 7.11 -33.24 -20.39
CA ARG A 68 6.99 -32.02 -21.23
C ARG A 68 8.35 -31.59 -21.81
N CYS A 69 9.44 -31.86 -21.10
CA CYS A 69 10.80 -31.54 -21.55
C CYS A 69 11.42 -32.58 -22.53
N LYS A 70 10.71 -33.67 -22.85
CA LYS A 70 11.16 -34.68 -23.82
C LYS A 70 10.62 -34.46 -25.23
N ILE A 71 9.70 -33.52 -25.41
CA ILE A 71 9.23 -33.12 -26.74
C ILE A 71 10.33 -32.24 -27.33
N PRO A 72 11.01 -32.65 -28.41
CA PRO A 72 11.98 -31.77 -29.06
C PRO A 72 11.27 -30.49 -29.48
N PHE A 73 11.86 -29.34 -29.16
CA PHE A 73 11.40 -28.04 -29.63
C PHE A 73 11.46 -28.04 -31.16
N ASN A 74 10.37 -28.40 -31.82
CA ASN A 74 10.20 -28.04 -33.22
C ASN A 74 10.03 -26.52 -33.25
N LEU A 75 11.02 -25.84 -33.81
CA LEU A 75 10.89 -24.43 -34.13
C LEU A 75 9.61 -24.26 -34.97
N PRO A 76 8.76 -23.26 -34.67
CA PRO A 76 7.60 -22.99 -35.50
C PRO A 76 8.07 -22.79 -36.95
N PRO A 77 7.30 -23.25 -37.95
CA PRO A 77 7.64 -23.01 -39.35
C PRO A 77 7.88 -21.51 -39.54
N GLN A 78 9.02 -21.18 -40.15
CA GLN A 78 9.37 -19.81 -40.49
C GLN A 78 8.39 -19.33 -41.56
N GLU A 79 7.29 -18.71 -41.13
CA GLU A 79 6.53 -17.83 -42.00
C GLU A 79 7.39 -16.58 -42.28
N GLU A 80 7.41 -16.22 -43.55
CA GLU A 80 8.34 -15.28 -44.17
C GLU A 80 8.34 -13.92 -43.46
N LYS A 81 9.53 -13.50 -43.00
CA LYS A 81 9.79 -12.34 -42.14
C LYS A 81 9.63 -10.96 -42.82
N ALA A 82 8.91 -10.84 -43.94
CA ALA A 82 8.98 -9.60 -44.74
C ALA A 82 7.89 -8.56 -44.42
N GLU A 83 6.69 -8.95 -43.98
CA GLU A 83 5.55 -7.99 -43.93
C GLU A 83 5.08 -7.59 -42.52
N SER A 84 5.67 -8.17 -41.46
CA SER A 84 5.27 -7.89 -40.06
C SER A 84 6.13 -6.85 -39.35
N GLU A 85 7.25 -6.41 -39.94
CA GLU A 85 8.08 -5.34 -39.37
C GLU A 85 7.44 -3.95 -39.59
N GLU A 86 6.76 -3.71 -40.71
CA GLU A 86 6.17 -2.38 -41.00
C GLU A 86 4.90 -2.07 -40.17
N LEU A 87 4.11 -3.08 -39.78
CA LEU A 87 2.84 -2.86 -39.05
C LEU A 87 3.02 -2.74 -37.53
N MET A 88 4.17 -3.16 -36.99
CA MET A 88 4.51 -3.06 -35.56
C MET A 88 5.40 -1.85 -35.24
N ASP A 89 6.04 -1.26 -36.25
CA ASP A 89 6.84 -0.05 -36.08
C ASP A 89 5.98 1.22 -35.92
N ASP A 90 4.77 1.25 -36.49
CA ASP A 90 3.84 2.39 -36.35
C ASP A 90 3.22 2.52 -34.94
N ILE A 91 3.12 1.42 -34.17
CA ILE A 91 2.64 1.44 -32.77
C ILE A 91 3.76 1.88 -31.79
N ASN A 92 5.03 1.73 -32.20
CA ASN A 92 6.21 2.05 -31.40
C ASN A 92 6.90 3.37 -31.78
N VAL A 93 6.26 4.23 -32.59
CA VAL A 93 6.63 5.64 -32.65
C VAL A 93 6.21 6.28 -31.32
N ASN A 94 7.02 6.08 -30.28
CA ASN A 94 6.82 6.61 -28.93
C ASN A 94 6.68 8.14 -29.02
N LYS A 95 5.44 8.62 -29.17
CA LYS A 95 5.08 10.01 -28.91
C LYS A 95 5.18 10.18 -27.40
N TYR A 96 6.36 10.58 -26.94
CA TYR A 96 6.56 10.97 -25.56
C TYR A 96 5.59 12.11 -25.23
N GLU A 97 4.74 11.92 -24.21
CA GLU A 97 3.75 12.91 -23.75
C GLU A 97 4.44 14.17 -23.17
N GLY A 98 5.74 14.09 -22.89
CA GLY A 98 6.52 15.21 -22.37
C GLY A 98 6.24 15.44 -20.88
N LYS A 99 6.11 16.70 -20.48
CA LYS A 99 5.87 17.04 -19.06
C LYS A 99 4.43 16.72 -18.67
N LEU A 100 4.27 15.85 -17.67
CA LEU A 100 2.96 15.45 -17.17
C LEU A 100 2.50 16.34 -16.01
N GLU A 101 3.35 16.51 -14.99
CA GLU A 101 3.00 17.24 -13.77
C GLU A 101 4.25 17.92 -13.17
N GLN A 102 4.06 19.09 -12.57
CA GLN A 102 5.15 19.87 -11.95
C GLN A 102 4.70 20.47 -10.61
N MET A 103 5.46 20.23 -9.55
CA MET A 103 5.34 20.90 -8.27
C MET A 103 6.46 21.93 -8.11
N GLU A 104 6.08 23.19 -7.96
CA GLU A 104 7.00 24.27 -7.61
C GLU A 104 6.95 24.50 -6.10
N ILE A 105 8.12 24.64 -5.49
CA ILE A 105 8.30 24.95 -4.08
C ILE A 105 8.92 26.34 -4.06
N GLU A 106 8.13 27.33 -3.65
CA GLU A 106 8.53 28.74 -3.67
C GLU A 106 9.90 28.93 -3.01
N HIS A 107 10.81 29.61 -3.72
CA HIS A 107 12.18 29.90 -3.28
C HIS A 107 13.17 28.73 -3.17
N PHE A 108 12.71 27.46 -3.15
CA PHE A 108 13.59 26.30 -2.98
C PHE A 108 13.88 25.57 -4.29
N GLY A 109 12.85 25.24 -5.08
CA GLY A 109 13.08 24.42 -6.27
C GLY A 109 11.81 23.87 -6.91
N LYS A 110 11.99 22.91 -7.82
CA LYS A 110 10.90 22.27 -8.57
C LYS A 110 11.09 20.76 -8.68
N ILE A 111 9.98 20.03 -8.64
CA ILE A 111 9.92 18.60 -8.87
C ILE A 111 9.01 18.34 -10.07
N THR A 112 9.51 17.65 -11.11
CA THR A 112 8.72 17.35 -12.33
C THR A 112 8.62 15.85 -12.58
N ALA A 113 7.49 15.43 -13.17
CA ALA A 113 7.30 14.12 -13.77
C ALA A 113 7.15 14.27 -15.28
N GLU A 114 7.98 13.56 -16.04
CA GLU A 114 8.07 13.67 -17.50
C GLU A 114 8.05 12.27 -18.13
N HIS A 115 7.27 12.10 -19.20
CA HIS A 115 7.31 10.91 -20.04
C HIS A 115 8.31 11.16 -21.17
N GLY A 116 9.41 10.41 -21.19
CA GLY A 116 10.54 10.71 -22.06
C GLY A 116 11.66 9.67 -22.02
N ASP A 117 12.65 9.82 -22.90
CA ASP A 117 13.88 9.04 -22.81
C ASP A 117 14.92 9.76 -21.96
N VAL A 118 15.15 9.24 -20.75
CA VAL A 118 16.09 9.81 -19.77
C VAL A 118 17.50 10.01 -20.34
N LEU A 119 17.93 9.17 -21.29
CA LEU A 119 19.26 9.28 -21.89
C LEU A 119 19.40 10.47 -22.84
N LYS A 120 18.28 10.93 -23.42
CA LYS A 120 18.22 12.06 -24.37
C LYS A 120 17.94 13.40 -23.67
N GLU A 121 17.46 13.36 -22.43
CA GLU A 121 17.22 14.54 -21.61
C GLU A 121 18.53 15.15 -21.09
N GLY A 122 18.64 16.48 -21.16
CA GLY A 122 19.84 17.21 -20.71
C GLY A 122 19.70 17.65 -19.26
N GLY A 123 20.63 17.26 -18.38
CA GLY A 123 20.68 17.68 -16.97
C GLY A 123 22.08 17.55 -16.38
N ASP A 124 22.31 18.09 -15.18
CA ASP A 124 23.63 18.09 -14.54
C ASP A 124 24.02 16.66 -14.10
N CYS A 125 23.07 15.89 -13.60
CA CYS A 125 23.36 14.54 -13.14
C CYS A 125 22.21 13.59 -13.45
N LEU A 126 22.55 12.41 -13.97
CA LEU A 126 21.62 11.29 -14.12
C LEU A 126 21.90 10.24 -13.06
N VAL A 127 20.89 9.94 -12.24
CA VAL A 127 20.97 8.88 -11.23
C VAL A 127 20.71 7.52 -11.88
N VAL A 128 21.61 6.58 -11.60
CA VAL A 128 21.60 5.24 -12.17
C VAL A 128 21.58 4.23 -11.02
N PRO A 129 20.48 3.49 -10.79
CA PRO A 129 20.47 2.43 -9.80
C PRO A 129 21.42 1.31 -10.21
N ILE A 130 22.29 0.92 -9.29
CA ILE A 130 23.21 -0.21 -9.45
C ILE A 130 23.24 -1.07 -8.18
N PRO A 131 23.39 -2.40 -8.30
CA PRO A 131 23.57 -3.26 -7.12
C PRO A 131 24.93 -3.02 -6.44
N PRO A 132 25.11 -3.45 -5.17
CA PRO A 132 26.33 -3.20 -4.40
C PRO A 132 27.59 -3.86 -4.98
N ASN A 133 27.43 -4.92 -5.77
CA ASN A 133 28.52 -5.59 -6.48
C ASN A 133 28.97 -4.85 -7.76
N LEU A 134 28.34 -3.73 -8.11
CA LEU A 134 28.61 -2.92 -9.31
C LEU A 134 28.44 -3.67 -10.65
N THR A 135 27.84 -4.86 -10.62
CA THR A 135 27.64 -5.70 -11.81
C THR A 135 26.16 -5.99 -12.00
N PRO A 136 25.40 -5.09 -12.64
CA PRO A 136 23.99 -5.32 -12.94
C PRO A 136 23.85 -6.41 -14.01
N HIS A 137 23.01 -7.41 -13.76
CA HIS A 137 22.78 -8.49 -14.73
C HIS A 137 21.90 -8.05 -15.92
N ARG A 138 20.94 -7.14 -15.67
CA ARG A 138 19.96 -6.62 -16.64
C ARG A 138 19.50 -5.22 -16.24
N GLY A 139 18.66 -4.60 -17.08
CA GLY A 139 17.97 -3.35 -16.75
C GLY A 139 18.73 -2.08 -17.11
N PHE A 140 18.28 -0.96 -16.56
CA PHE A 140 18.78 0.38 -16.90
C PHE A 140 20.27 0.55 -16.60
N GLY A 141 20.74 0.10 -15.43
CA GLY A 141 22.16 0.15 -15.07
C GLY A 141 23.05 -0.59 -16.07
N MET A 142 22.65 -1.77 -16.53
CA MET A 142 23.42 -2.53 -17.52
C MET A 142 23.41 -1.85 -18.89
N LYS A 143 22.28 -1.26 -19.30
CA LYS A 143 22.18 -0.49 -20.55
C LYS A 143 23.17 0.69 -20.57
N ILE A 144 23.29 1.41 -19.46
CA ILE A 144 24.22 2.55 -19.35
C ILE A 144 25.68 2.08 -19.40
N LEU A 145 26.02 1.00 -18.69
CA LEU A 145 27.37 0.44 -18.72
C LEU A 145 27.77 -0.05 -20.12
N ASN A 146 26.82 -0.64 -20.87
CA ASN A 146 27.05 -1.04 -22.25
C ASN A 146 27.30 0.16 -23.17
N LEU A 147 26.54 1.25 -23.01
CA LEU A 147 26.70 2.46 -23.83
C LEU A 147 28.01 3.20 -23.51
N GLY A 148 28.42 3.28 -22.24
CA GLY A 148 29.68 3.93 -21.85
C GLY A 148 30.93 3.05 -22.03
N GLY A 149 30.74 1.75 -22.25
CA GLY A 149 31.80 0.78 -22.54
C GLY A 149 32.84 0.60 -21.43
N LYS A 150 34.01 0.07 -21.82
CA LYS A 150 35.09 -0.29 -20.87
C LYS A 150 35.62 0.89 -20.05
N ARG A 151 35.62 2.11 -20.63
CA ARG A 151 36.10 3.32 -19.95
C ARG A 151 35.23 3.67 -18.76
N LEU A 152 33.90 3.66 -18.94
CA LEU A 152 32.95 3.91 -17.86
C LEU A 152 33.08 2.87 -16.74
N ILE A 153 33.19 1.59 -17.08
CA ILE A 153 33.35 0.51 -16.09
C ILE A 153 34.66 0.70 -15.29
N SER A 154 35.76 1.03 -15.96
CA SER A 154 37.04 1.27 -15.29
C SER A 154 36.96 2.48 -14.33
N ALA A 155 36.31 3.57 -14.75
CA ALA A 155 36.11 4.76 -13.94
C ALA A 155 35.22 4.48 -12.72
N LEU A 156 34.13 3.73 -12.91
CA LEU A 156 33.22 3.31 -11.84
C LEU A 156 33.97 2.55 -10.73
N VAL A 157 34.77 1.54 -11.12
CA VAL A 157 35.53 0.71 -10.17
C VAL A 157 36.66 1.48 -9.49
N GLN A 158 37.33 2.40 -10.22
CA GLN A 158 38.35 3.26 -9.62
C GLN A 158 37.72 4.21 -8.59
N ARG A 159 36.60 4.86 -8.93
CA ARG A 159 35.90 5.79 -8.04
C ARG A 159 35.30 5.10 -6.83
N SER A 160 34.76 3.89 -6.97
CA SER A 160 34.26 3.13 -5.82
C SER A 160 35.36 2.75 -4.83
N LYS A 161 36.54 2.36 -5.33
CA LYS A 161 37.72 2.11 -4.48
C LYS A 161 38.17 3.36 -3.72
N LEU A 162 38.09 4.53 -4.34
CA LEU A 162 38.42 5.80 -3.68
C LEU A 162 37.48 6.08 -2.52
N ILE A 163 36.16 5.96 -2.73
CA ILE A 163 35.15 6.16 -1.67
C ILE A 163 35.38 5.20 -0.49
N ILE A 164 35.64 3.92 -0.79
CA ILE A 164 35.98 2.92 0.24
C ILE A 164 37.25 3.33 1.00
N SER A 165 38.28 3.79 0.28
CA SER A 165 39.54 4.21 0.91
C SER A 165 39.40 5.46 1.78
N GLU A 166 38.56 6.41 1.39
CA GLU A 166 38.26 7.62 2.18
C GLU A 166 37.54 7.24 3.47
N ARG A 167 36.52 6.38 3.38
CA ARG A 167 35.79 5.87 4.55
C ARG A 167 36.70 5.10 5.52
N ILE A 168 37.64 4.32 5.01
CA ILE A 168 38.63 3.62 5.85
C ILE A 168 39.53 4.62 6.56
N LYS A 169 40.01 5.66 5.88
CA LYS A 169 40.83 6.71 6.50
C LYS A 169 40.07 7.46 7.59
N GLU A 170 38.81 7.80 7.34
CA GLU A 170 37.94 8.44 8.34
C GLU A 170 37.79 7.55 9.58
N LEU A 171 37.53 6.25 9.41
CA LEU A 171 37.45 5.32 10.54
C LEU A 171 38.77 5.15 11.29
N GLU A 172 39.90 5.20 10.60
CA GLU A 172 41.22 5.15 11.23
C GLU A 172 41.46 6.37 12.14
N THR A 173 40.99 7.56 11.74
CA THR A 173 41.08 8.77 12.60
C THR A 173 40.22 8.68 13.86
N VAL A 174 39.09 7.96 13.77
CA VAL A 174 38.11 7.79 14.86
C VAL A 174 38.38 6.51 15.67
N LYS A 175 39.46 5.78 15.38
CA LYS A 175 39.80 4.52 16.06
C LYS A 175 39.82 4.62 17.59
N SER A 176 40.23 5.77 18.13
CA SER A 176 40.31 6.02 19.59
C SER A 176 38.95 6.08 20.30
N THR A 177 37.84 6.27 19.59
CA THR A 177 36.50 6.32 20.20
C THR A 177 35.88 4.94 20.41
N PHE A 178 36.44 3.89 19.79
CA PHE A 178 35.93 2.53 19.95
C PHE A 178 36.44 1.92 21.25
N LYS A 179 35.51 1.55 22.14
CA LYS A 179 35.82 0.91 23.43
C LYS A 179 36.28 -0.54 23.27
N GLU A 180 35.77 -1.22 22.24
CA GLU A 180 36.03 -2.63 21.99
C GLU A 180 36.69 -2.85 20.62
N ALA A 181 37.68 -3.74 20.56
CA ALA A 181 38.39 -4.08 19.33
C ALA A 181 37.51 -4.87 18.34
N GLU A 182 36.47 -5.56 18.82
CA GLU A 182 35.54 -6.30 17.97
C GLU A 182 34.61 -5.38 17.17
N ASP A 183 34.11 -4.32 17.80
CA ASP A 183 33.25 -3.34 17.14
C ASP A 183 34.02 -2.57 16.06
N TYR A 184 35.28 -2.24 16.33
CA TYR A 184 36.16 -1.66 15.31
C TYR A 184 36.37 -2.61 14.12
N LYS A 185 36.55 -3.92 14.37
CA LYS A 185 36.68 -4.90 13.28
C LYS A 185 35.40 -5.01 12.44
N LYS A 186 34.23 -4.98 13.07
CA LYS A 186 32.93 -4.97 12.36
C LYS A 186 32.77 -3.70 11.52
N ALA A 187 33.03 -2.54 12.10
CA ALA A 187 32.97 -1.26 11.39
C ALA A 187 33.94 -1.22 10.19
N LEU A 188 35.14 -1.80 10.34
CA LEU A 188 36.12 -1.88 9.25
C LEU A 188 35.66 -2.82 8.13
N LEU A 189 34.97 -3.92 8.45
CA LEU A 189 34.37 -4.81 7.45
C LEU A 189 33.24 -4.11 6.69
N GLU A 190 32.40 -3.33 7.37
CA GLU A 190 31.34 -2.53 6.76
C GLU A 190 31.88 -1.38 5.90
N ALA A 191 33.00 -0.78 6.30
CA ALA A 191 33.63 0.29 5.53
C ALA A 191 34.25 -0.19 4.21
N ARG A 192 34.65 -1.47 4.17
CA ARG A 192 35.19 -2.10 2.95
C ARG A 192 34.12 -2.39 1.91
N THR A 193 32.84 -2.30 2.25
CA THR A 193 31.73 -2.51 1.34
C THR A 193 31.04 -1.19 1.00
N LEU A 194 30.45 -1.14 -0.19
CA LEU A 194 29.59 -0.03 -0.58
C LEU A 194 28.27 -0.15 0.18
N GLN A 195 27.88 0.94 0.84
CA GLN A 195 26.67 1.01 1.62
C GLN A 195 25.49 1.41 0.74
N LEU A 196 24.28 1.13 1.23
CA LEU A 196 23.05 1.48 0.54
C LEU A 196 22.89 3.01 0.52
N GLY A 197 22.59 3.55 -0.67
CA GLY A 197 22.47 5.00 -0.88
C GLY A 197 23.81 5.70 -1.16
N ASP A 198 24.94 4.99 -1.12
CA ASP A 198 26.22 5.55 -1.59
C ASP A 198 26.11 5.93 -3.08
N VAL A 199 26.74 7.04 -3.45
CA VAL A 199 26.74 7.55 -4.82
C VAL A 199 28.16 7.58 -5.37
N VAL A 200 28.36 6.93 -6.51
CA VAL A 200 29.62 6.96 -7.25
C VAL A 200 29.44 7.87 -8.47
N LEU A 201 30.12 9.02 -8.46
CA LEU A 201 30.09 9.94 -9.60
C LEU A 201 31.10 9.55 -10.67
N THR A 202 30.64 9.60 -11.92
CA THR A 202 31.48 9.37 -13.11
C THR A 202 31.04 10.30 -14.25
N PRO A 203 31.93 10.63 -15.20
CA PRO A 203 31.50 11.27 -16.44
C PRO A 203 30.73 10.27 -17.31
N THR A 204 29.89 10.78 -18.22
CA THR A 204 28.98 9.92 -19.01
C THR A 204 29.67 9.05 -20.06
N PHE A 205 30.85 9.43 -20.54
CA PHE A 205 31.54 8.77 -21.67
C PHE A 205 30.63 8.53 -22.89
N GLY A 206 29.68 9.43 -23.15
CA GLY A 206 28.74 9.32 -24.27
C GLY A 206 27.52 8.43 -24.01
N ALA A 207 27.34 7.90 -22.79
CA ALA A 207 26.19 7.05 -22.46
C ALA A 207 24.87 7.82 -22.33
N ALA A 208 24.93 9.11 -21.95
CA ALA A 208 23.78 9.99 -21.78
C ALA A 208 24.15 11.43 -22.12
N LYS A 209 23.13 12.26 -22.41
CA LYS A 209 23.30 13.70 -22.66
C LYS A 209 23.59 14.51 -21.39
N SER A 210 23.41 13.92 -20.20
CA SER A 210 23.76 14.56 -18.93
C SER A 210 25.27 14.83 -18.82
N THR A 211 25.67 15.74 -17.94
CA THR A 211 27.11 16.01 -17.74
C THR A 211 27.77 14.92 -16.88
N LEU A 212 27.06 14.45 -15.84
CA LEU A 212 27.52 13.40 -14.93
C LEU A 212 26.54 12.23 -14.83
N LEU A 213 27.06 11.07 -14.43
CA LEU A 213 26.30 9.91 -13.96
C LEU A 213 26.57 9.71 -12.47
N ALA A 214 25.50 9.59 -11.70
CA ALA A 214 25.51 9.21 -10.30
C ALA A 214 25.04 7.77 -10.16
N PHE A 215 25.97 6.84 -9.97
CA PHE A 215 25.61 5.45 -9.69
C PHE A 215 25.21 5.32 -8.22
N MET A 216 23.92 5.12 -7.99
CA MET A 216 23.36 4.94 -6.65
C MET A 216 23.32 3.47 -6.29
N ILE A 217 23.91 3.12 -5.16
CA ILE A 217 23.94 1.76 -4.64
C ILE A 217 22.57 1.42 -4.04
N THR A 218 21.90 0.45 -4.65
CA THR A 218 20.53 0.05 -4.31
C THR A 218 20.49 -1.38 -3.77
N PRO A 219 19.70 -1.67 -2.73
CA PRO A 219 19.47 -3.04 -2.29
C PRO A 219 18.45 -3.74 -3.20
N TYR A 220 18.28 -5.03 -2.94
CA TYR A 220 17.15 -5.81 -3.44
C TYR A 220 15.95 -5.65 -2.49
N TYR A 221 14.95 -4.87 -2.87
CA TYR A 221 13.80 -4.52 -2.00
C TYR A 221 12.80 -5.67 -1.78
N TRP A 222 12.77 -6.68 -2.66
CA TRP A 222 11.95 -7.90 -2.49
C TRP A 222 12.33 -8.76 -1.26
N GLN A 223 13.50 -8.54 -0.66
CA GLN A 223 13.95 -9.29 0.51
C GLN A 223 13.37 -8.68 1.80
N GLY A 224 12.25 -9.24 2.26
CA GLY A 224 11.68 -8.96 3.59
C GLY A 224 10.28 -8.35 3.57
N ASN A 225 9.98 -7.57 4.61
CA ASN A 225 8.68 -6.92 4.76
C ASN A 225 8.60 -5.65 3.89
N SER A 226 7.43 -5.39 3.30
CA SER A 226 7.12 -4.16 2.56
C SER A 226 7.50 -2.86 3.29
N ARG A 227 7.35 -2.84 4.63
CA ARG A 227 7.75 -1.69 5.46
C ARG A 227 9.26 -1.50 5.55
N GLU A 228 10.02 -2.58 5.70
CA GLU A 228 11.49 -2.50 5.71
C GLU A 228 12.03 -2.08 4.36
N ALA A 229 11.44 -2.60 3.28
CA ALA A 229 11.75 -2.18 1.93
C ALA A 229 11.46 -0.69 1.69
N ALA A 230 10.35 -0.18 2.23
CA ALA A 230 10.03 1.25 2.20
C ALA A 230 11.10 2.09 2.91
N VAL A 231 11.49 1.69 4.12
CA VAL A 231 12.52 2.39 4.91
C VAL A 231 13.87 2.39 4.16
N LYS A 232 14.27 1.24 3.60
CA LYS A 232 15.49 1.14 2.79
C LYS A 232 15.43 2.04 1.56
N LEU A 233 14.31 2.07 0.84
CA LEU A 233 14.14 2.94 -0.33
C LEU A 233 14.26 4.41 0.07
N ARG A 234 13.58 4.78 1.15
CA ARG A 234 13.61 6.13 1.72
C ARG A 234 15.05 6.56 2.05
N GLU A 235 15.77 5.72 2.79
CA GLU A 235 17.17 5.97 3.14
C GLU A 235 18.08 6.06 1.91
N THR A 236 17.90 5.18 0.92
CA THR A 236 18.73 5.20 -0.30
C THR A 236 18.55 6.47 -1.11
N VAL A 237 17.30 6.93 -1.27
CA VAL A 237 16.99 8.14 -2.04
C VAL A 237 17.43 9.38 -1.29
N LYS A 238 17.18 9.43 0.04
CA LYS A 238 17.61 10.54 0.90
C LYS A 238 19.13 10.74 0.83
N LYS A 239 19.90 9.69 1.12
CA LYS A 239 21.38 9.73 1.08
C LYS A 239 21.90 10.12 -0.30
N CYS A 240 21.29 9.59 -1.35
CA CYS A 240 21.66 9.93 -2.72
C CYS A 240 21.49 11.43 -2.99
N LEU A 241 20.29 11.97 -2.76
CA LEU A 241 20.02 13.39 -3.02
C LEU A 241 20.82 14.32 -2.11
N GLU A 242 21.01 13.97 -0.84
CA GLU A 242 21.86 14.73 0.09
C GLU A 242 23.31 14.77 -0.38
N SER A 243 23.86 13.63 -0.85
CA SER A 243 25.21 13.58 -1.40
C SER A 243 25.36 14.43 -2.67
N LEU A 244 24.37 14.41 -3.56
CA LEU A 244 24.37 15.23 -4.78
C LEU A 244 24.29 16.72 -4.44
N ASN A 245 23.49 17.07 -3.44
CA ASN A 245 23.35 18.44 -2.97
C ASN A 245 24.66 18.95 -2.32
N PHE A 246 25.32 18.11 -1.51
CA PHE A 246 26.64 18.42 -0.95
C PHE A 246 27.70 18.66 -2.05
N LEU A 247 27.61 17.92 -3.15
CA LEU A 247 28.48 18.05 -4.32
C LEU A 247 28.08 19.21 -5.26
N LYS A 248 27.15 20.08 -4.83
CA LYS A 248 26.69 21.29 -5.53
C LYS A 248 26.03 21.03 -6.89
N ILE A 249 25.38 19.87 -7.05
CA ILE A 249 24.62 19.52 -8.26
C ILE A 249 23.22 20.14 -8.18
N SER A 250 22.79 20.84 -9.24
CA SER A 250 21.55 21.60 -9.21
C SER A 250 20.36 20.89 -9.85
N ASN A 251 20.58 20.19 -10.97
CA ASN A 251 19.52 19.54 -11.74
C ASN A 251 19.77 18.03 -11.84
N VAL A 252 18.92 17.26 -11.17
CA VAL A 252 19.02 15.81 -11.08
C VAL A 252 17.92 15.15 -11.90
N LEU A 253 18.32 14.22 -12.77
CA LEU A 253 17.46 13.32 -13.54
C LEU A 253 17.41 11.97 -12.83
N MET A 254 16.21 11.45 -12.58
CA MET A 254 16.01 10.14 -11.96
C MET A 254 14.96 9.32 -12.71
N THR A 255 15.21 8.03 -12.86
CA THR A 255 14.20 7.03 -13.23
C THR A 255 13.59 6.42 -11.98
N HIS A 256 12.58 5.54 -12.13
CA HIS A 256 12.17 4.71 -11.00
C HIS A 256 13.33 3.82 -10.53
N VAL A 257 13.65 3.89 -9.23
CA VAL A 257 14.83 3.23 -8.63
C VAL A 257 14.50 1.83 -8.11
N GLY A 258 13.33 1.68 -7.48
CA GLY A 258 12.95 0.43 -6.81
C GLY A 258 12.16 -0.58 -7.66
N GLU A 259 11.83 -0.26 -8.90
CA GLU A 259 10.94 -1.06 -9.74
C GLU A 259 11.70 -2.20 -10.43
N SER A 260 10.97 -3.15 -11.00
CA SER A 260 11.50 -4.23 -11.82
C SER A 260 12.44 -5.15 -11.03
N LEU A 261 13.74 -5.15 -11.34
CA LEU A 261 14.73 -6.08 -10.77
C LEU A 261 14.89 -5.97 -9.25
N HIS A 262 14.63 -4.79 -8.68
CA HIS A 262 14.72 -4.60 -7.23
C HIS A 262 13.43 -5.02 -6.51
N GLY A 263 12.31 -5.13 -7.25
CA GLY A 263 11.07 -5.79 -6.81
C GLY A 263 10.18 -4.99 -5.87
N TYR A 264 10.33 -3.67 -5.78
CA TYR A 264 9.43 -2.81 -5.02
C TYR A 264 8.18 -2.43 -5.81
N ARG A 265 7.08 -2.12 -5.11
CA ARG A 265 5.83 -1.72 -5.75
C ARG A 265 5.96 -0.31 -6.34
N PRO A 266 5.60 -0.11 -7.63
CA PRO A 266 5.86 1.17 -8.30
C PRO A 266 5.08 2.33 -7.70
N ARG A 267 3.80 2.13 -7.36
CA ARG A 267 2.96 3.18 -6.77
C ARG A 267 3.51 3.70 -5.44
N ASP A 268 3.83 2.78 -4.53
CA ASP A 268 4.36 3.13 -3.21
C ASP A 268 5.79 3.69 -3.34
N GLY A 269 6.57 3.18 -4.31
CA GLY A 269 7.94 3.63 -4.58
C GLY A 269 8.00 5.07 -5.11
N CYS A 270 7.14 5.42 -6.07
CA CYS A 270 7.02 6.78 -6.60
C CYS A 270 6.66 7.79 -5.51
N GLU A 271 5.70 7.45 -4.63
CA GLU A 271 5.32 8.30 -3.51
C GLU A 271 6.51 8.55 -2.57
N ILE A 272 7.25 7.50 -2.18
CA ILE A 272 8.44 7.63 -1.33
C ILE A 272 9.51 8.49 -2.00
N MET A 273 9.80 8.25 -3.28
CA MET A 273 10.85 8.97 -4.01
C MET A 273 10.56 10.47 -4.12
N VAL A 274 9.30 10.83 -4.41
CA VAL A 274 8.88 12.23 -4.49
C VAL A 274 8.86 12.88 -3.10
N GLU A 275 8.46 12.14 -2.07
CA GLU A 275 8.45 12.67 -0.70
C GLU A 275 9.86 12.96 -0.20
N GLU A 276 10.82 12.05 -0.44
CA GLU A 276 12.22 12.30 -0.12
C GLU A 276 12.82 13.45 -0.92
N ALA A 277 12.48 13.56 -2.21
CA ALA A 277 12.94 14.69 -3.01
C ALA A 277 12.41 16.03 -2.46
N TYR A 278 11.16 16.06 -1.98
CA TYR A 278 10.58 17.24 -1.34
C TYR A 278 11.30 17.58 -0.02
N GLU A 279 11.55 16.59 0.83
CA GLU A 279 12.23 16.78 2.12
C GLU A 279 13.68 17.23 1.94
N VAL A 280 14.41 16.67 0.97
CA VAL A 280 15.81 17.04 0.68
C VAL A 280 15.94 18.40 0.02
N ILE A 281 14.95 18.85 -0.78
CA ILE A 281 14.96 20.22 -1.33
C ILE A 281 14.74 21.26 -0.22
N LEU A 282 13.85 20.98 0.74
CA LEU A 282 13.56 21.91 1.85
C LEU A 282 14.62 21.90 2.95
N GLN A 283 15.26 20.76 3.19
CA GLN A 283 16.29 20.55 4.21
C GLN A 283 15.88 20.99 5.63
N LEU A 284 14.63 20.71 6.03
CA LEU A 284 14.11 21.09 7.35
C LEU A 284 14.91 20.47 8.51
N ASP A 285 15.52 19.31 8.29
CA ASP A 285 16.29 18.57 9.31
C ASP A 285 17.72 19.10 9.50
N HIS A 286 18.24 19.92 8.57
CA HIS A 286 19.65 20.30 8.56
C HIS A 286 19.92 21.55 9.40
N VAL A 287 20.93 21.48 10.27
CA VAL A 287 21.36 22.63 11.10
C VAL A 287 21.91 23.77 10.24
N VAL A 288 22.61 23.43 9.17
CA VAL A 288 23.11 24.38 8.16
C VAL A 288 22.64 23.90 6.79
N PRO A 289 21.57 24.49 6.23
CA PRO A 289 21.05 24.05 4.95
C PRO A 289 21.94 24.55 3.79
N ASN A 290 22.11 23.70 2.79
CA ASN A 290 22.82 23.95 1.55
C ASN A 290 21.85 23.80 0.37
N TYR A 291 21.32 24.90 -0.16
CA TYR A 291 20.30 24.87 -1.22
C TYR A 291 20.88 24.84 -2.64
N TYR A 292 21.73 23.86 -2.97
CA TYR A 292 22.24 23.71 -4.33
C TYR A 292 21.28 22.95 -5.25
N LEU A 293 20.60 21.93 -4.71
CA LEU A 293 19.62 21.12 -5.43
C LEU A 293 18.37 21.95 -5.73
N ARG A 294 18.20 22.38 -6.99
CA ARG A 294 17.07 23.22 -7.44
C ARG A 294 16.01 22.45 -8.18
N SER A 295 16.37 21.39 -8.91
CA SER A 295 15.38 20.60 -9.63
C SER A 295 15.64 19.10 -9.59
N VAL A 296 14.57 18.35 -9.31
CA VAL A 296 14.54 16.90 -9.40
C VAL A 296 13.50 16.52 -10.43
N ARG A 297 13.93 15.86 -11.51
CA ARG A 297 13.06 15.44 -12.61
C ARG A 297 12.98 13.94 -12.66
N PHE A 298 11.77 13.42 -12.49
CA PHE A 298 11.46 12.01 -12.67
C PHE A 298 11.08 11.78 -14.13
N VAL A 299 11.93 11.06 -14.86
CA VAL A 299 11.71 10.77 -16.27
C VAL A 299 11.63 9.26 -16.45
N ASP A 300 10.60 8.78 -17.12
CA ASP A 300 10.49 7.36 -17.47
C ASP A 300 10.06 7.17 -18.93
N LYS A 301 10.51 6.07 -19.53
CA LYS A 301 10.09 5.67 -20.88
C LYS A 301 8.66 5.14 -20.87
N ASP A 302 8.26 4.53 -19.76
CA ASP A 302 6.93 3.96 -19.61
C ASP A 302 5.92 5.03 -19.20
N VAL A 303 4.82 5.14 -19.95
CA VAL A 303 3.74 6.11 -19.70
C VAL A 303 3.10 5.86 -18.33
N GLU A 304 2.87 4.59 -17.99
CA GLU A 304 2.22 4.21 -16.74
C GLU A 304 3.06 4.62 -15.52
N ALA A 305 4.36 4.35 -15.55
CA ALA A 305 5.30 4.76 -14.51
C ALA A 305 5.34 6.29 -14.38
N SER A 306 5.42 7.00 -15.51
CA SER A 306 5.38 8.47 -15.54
C SER A 306 4.08 9.04 -14.97
N ARG A 307 2.93 8.42 -15.25
CA ARG A 307 1.63 8.78 -14.66
C ARG A 307 1.56 8.47 -13.17
N THR A 308 2.19 7.40 -12.69
CA THR A 308 2.28 7.13 -11.25
C THR A 308 3.14 8.17 -10.53
N PHE A 309 4.22 8.65 -11.13
CA PHE A 309 4.99 9.79 -10.61
C PHE A 309 4.15 11.08 -10.62
N ALA A 310 3.43 11.37 -11.70
CA ALA A 310 2.55 12.54 -11.76
C ALA A 310 1.50 12.51 -10.65
N HIS A 311 0.86 11.37 -10.40
CA HIS A 311 -0.08 11.19 -9.30
C HIS A 311 0.60 11.34 -7.93
N ALA A 312 1.83 10.83 -7.75
CA ALA A 312 2.58 10.97 -6.51
C ALA A 312 2.92 12.45 -6.21
N ILE A 313 3.39 13.21 -7.21
CA ILE A 313 3.63 14.66 -7.12
C ILE A 313 2.34 15.39 -6.74
N TYR A 314 1.23 15.06 -7.41
CA TYR A 314 -0.07 15.66 -7.13
C TYR A 314 -0.52 15.43 -5.68
N LYS A 315 -0.39 14.19 -5.20
CA LYS A 315 -0.74 13.80 -3.83
C LYS A 315 0.11 14.54 -2.79
N ILE A 316 1.43 14.57 -2.97
CA ILE A 316 2.36 15.21 -2.03
C ILE A 316 2.15 16.72 -2.02
N ARG A 317 1.84 17.34 -3.17
CA ARG A 317 1.43 18.75 -3.24
C ARG A 317 0.22 19.04 -2.35
N GLN A 318 -0.82 18.21 -2.43
CA GLN A 318 -2.01 18.37 -1.59
C GLN A 318 -1.74 18.15 -0.09
N GLU A 319 -0.82 17.27 0.25
CA GLU A 319 -0.51 16.94 1.65
C GLU A 319 0.39 18.01 2.30
N LYS A 320 1.48 18.39 1.62
CA LYS A 320 2.55 19.22 2.21
C LYS A 320 2.37 20.72 1.96
N ILE A 321 1.82 21.16 0.81
CA ILE A 321 1.68 22.59 0.49
C ILE A 321 0.36 23.15 1.06
N PRO A 322 0.39 24.13 1.98
CA PRO A 322 -0.82 24.64 2.65
C PRO A 322 -1.90 25.15 1.72
N GLU A 323 -1.52 25.79 0.61
CA GLU A 323 -2.44 26.37 -0.38
C GLU A 323 -3.28 25.30 -1.08
N HIS A 324 -2.69 24.13 -1.28
CA HIS A 324 -3.32 23.00 -1.96
C HIS A 324 -3.93 21.98 -1.00
N GLN A 325 -3.84 22.20 0.31
CA GLN A 325 -4.49 21.33 1.29
C GLN A 325 -5.99 21.35 1.12
N VAL A 326 -6.58 20.16 1.00
CA VAL A 326 -8.02 19.98 0.79
C VAL A 326 -8.69 19.38 2.03
N VAL A 327 -9.92 19.82 2.29
CA VAL A 327 -10.76 19.37 3.42
C VAL A 327 -12.18 19.15 2.91
N PRO A 328 -12.91 18.13 3.41
CA PRO A 328 -14.33 17.98 3.11
C PRO A 328 -15.15 19.22 3.47
N ALA A 329 -16.05 19.64 2.59
CA ALA A 329 -16.92 20.80 2.79
C ALA A 329 -17.66 20.78 4.14
N PRO A 330 -18.24 19.66 4.61
CA PRO A 330 -18.89 19.62 5.92
C PRO A 330 -17.92 19.93 7.08
N VAL A 331 -16.66 19.49 6.98
CA VAL A 331 -15.63 19.74 8.00
C VAL A 331 -15.19 21.20 7.95
N TYR A 332 -14.98 21.75 6.76
CA TYR A 332 -14.62 23.16 6.58
C TYR A 332 -15.71 24.09 7.15
N TYR A 333 -16.95 23.91 6.72
CA TYR A 333 -18.06 24.75 7.19
C TYR A 333 -18.35 24.53 8.67
N SER A 334 -18.28 23.29 9.18
CA SER A 334 -18.43 23.02 10.62
C SER A 334 -17.39 23.79 11.44
N ARG A 335 -16.12 23.82 11.01
CA ARG A 335 -15.07 24.60 11.70
C ARG A 335 -15.27 26.11 11.55
N LYS A 336 -15.68 26.58 10.37
CA LYS A 336 -15.88 28.02 10.10
C LYS A 336 -17.13 28.57 10.81
N SER A 337 -18.17 27.76 10.94
CA SER A 337 -19.41 28.09 11.65
C SER A 337 -19.43 27.62 13.09
N ALA A 338 -18.34 27.00 13.58
CA ALA A 338 -18.22 26.58 14.97
C ALA A 338 -18.26 27.83 15.83
N ARG A 339 -19.44 28.10 16.38
CA ARG A 339 -19.60 29.03 17.50
C ARG A 339 -19.08 28.30 18.72
N ILE A 340 -18.21 28.94 19.48
CA ILE A 340 -17.85 28.45 20.82
C ILE A 340 -19.15 28.53 21.63
N ILE A 341 -19.77 27.38 21.89
CA ILE A 341 -20.91 27.30 22.78
C ILE A 341 -20.31 27.15 24.17
N GLU A 342 -20.22 28.25 24.92
CA GLU A 342 -20.02 28.19 26.36
C GLU A 342 -21.27 27.56 26.96
N ILE A 343 -21.17 26.28 27.32
CA ILE A 343 -22.23 25.58 28.04
C ILE A 343 -21.98 25.85 29.52
N ASP A 344 -22.86 26.64 30.14
CA ASP A 344 -22.84 26.83 31.59
C ASP A 344 -22.82 25.48 32.32
N GLU A 345 -22.01 25.38 33.37
CA GLU A 345 -21.90 24.18 34.20
C GLU A 345 -23.26 23.72 34.78
N SER A 346 -24.21 24.65 34.92
CA SER A 346 -25.59 24.40 35.36
C SER A 346 -26.37 23.50 34.38
N VAL A 347 -26.15 23.67 33.07
CA VAL A 347 -26.80 22.88 32.01
C VAL A 347 -26.24 21.46 31.95
N LEU A 348 -24.92 21.31 32.17
CA LEU A 348 -24.28 20.00 32.29
C LEU A 348 -24.81 19.23 33.50
N LYS A 349 -25.01 19.89 34.65
CA LYS A 349 -25.63 19.30 35.86
C LYS A 349 -27.08 18.87 35.64
N PHE A 350 -27.85 19.56 34.79
CA PHE A 350 -29.20 19.14 34.42
C PHE A 350 -29.17 17.87 33.56
N SER A 351 -28.23 17.76 32.61
CA SER A 351 -28.06 16.60 31.73
C SER A 351 -27.50 15.35 32.43
N SER A 352 -26.78 15.51 33.55
CA SER A 352 -26.26 14.39 34.35
C SER A 352 -27.33 13.70 35.21
N GLN A 353 -28.52 14.29 35.35
CA GLN A 353 -29.64 13.63 36.03
C GLN A 353 -30.21 12.54 35.12
N TYR A 354 -29.92 11.28 35.45
CA TYR A 354 -30.51 10.09 34.82
C TYR A 354 -32.03 10.06 34.98
N ARG A 355 -32.76 10.76 34.10
CA ARG A 355 -34.19 10.49 33.94
C ARG A 355 -34.33 9.21 33.12
N LYS A 356 -34.95 8.18 33.70
CA LYS A 356 -35.33 6.97 32.97
C LYS A 356 -36.27 7.36 31.84
N ILE A 357 -35.74 7.42 30.61
CA ILE A 357 -36.57 7.49 29.40
C ILE A 357 -37.19 6.10 29.24
N THR A 358 -38.43 5.96 29.70
CA THR A 358 -39.21 4.73 29.52
C THR A 358 -39.82 4.75 28.13
N TYR A 359 -39.22 4.00 27.21
CA TYR A 359 -39.86 3.72 25.91
C TYR A 359 -41.10 2.87 26.17
N LYS A 360 -42.29 3.39 25.83
CA LYS A 360 -43.51 2.58 25.78
C LYS A 360 -43.29 1.43 24.79
N LYS A 361 -43.25 0.20 25.30
CA LYS A 361 -43.23 -1.01 24.47
C LYS A 361 -44.56 -1.12 23.71
N HIS A 362 -44.58 -0.72 22.44
CA HIS A 362 -45.67 -1.07 21.54
C HIS A 362 -45.58 -2.57 21.20
N SER A 363 -46.30 -3.40 21.96
CA SER A 363 -46.35 -4.87 21.81
C SER A 363 -47.20 -5.35 20.62
N VAL A 364 -47.95 -4.46 19.98
CA VAL A 364 -48.96 -4.78 18.96
C VAL A 364 -48.36 -5.20 17.60
N VAL A 365 -47.08 -4.92 17.37
CA VAL A 365 -46.46 -5.05 16.04
C VAL A 365 -46.04 -6.50 15.68
N ARG A 366 -46.10 -7.45 16.62
CA ARG A 366 -45.44 -8.76 16.48
C ARG A 366 -46.27 -9.89 15.85
N ARG A 367 -47.56 -9.71 15.51
CA ARG A 367 -48.43 -10.83 15.09
C ARG A 367 -48.54 -11.08 13.58
N SER A 368 -47.99 -10.25 12.69
CA SER A 368 -47.94 -10.56 11.25
C SER A 368 -46.52 -10.41 10.68
N LYS A 369 -45.60 -11.30 11.09
CA LYS A 369 -44.17 -11.24 10.69
C LYS A 369 -43.97 -11.07 9.19
N ARG A 370 -44.77 -11.74 8.35
CA ARG A 370 -44.67 -11.66 6.88
C ARG A 370 -45.20 -10.35 6.32
N LEU A 371 -46.42 -9.94 6.68
CA LEU A 371 -47.03 -8.69 6.18
C LEU A 371 -46.30 -7.46 6.71
N HIS A 372 -45.87 -7.46 7.97
CA HIS A 372 -45.06 -6.40 8.54
C HIS A 372 -43.69 -6.32 7.88
N TYR A 373 -43.04 -7.45 7.62
CA TYR A 373 -41.81 -7.48 6.84
C TYR A 373 -42.06 -6.93 5.42
N LEU A 374 -43.12 -7.36 4.73
CA LEU A 374 -43.43 -6.91 3.37
C LEU A 374 -43.83 -5.42 3.28
N ARG A 375 -44.52 -4.87 4.27
CA ARG A 375 -44.97 -3.47 4.29
C ARG A 375 -43.96 -2.50 4.88
N ASN A 376 -43.22 -2.91 5.92
CA ASN A 376 -42.41 -1.98 6.72
C ASN A 376 -40.90 -2.25 6.64
N LEU A 377 -40.47 -3.43 6.18
CA LEU A 377 -39.04 -3.73 6.02
C LEU A 377 -38.66 -3.86 4.54
N ARG A 378 -39.42 -4.60 3.73
CA ARG A 378 -39.14 -4.87 2.30
C ARG A 378 -39.04 -3.61 1.43
N PRO A 379 -39.82 -2.53 1.63
CA PRO A 379 -39.63 -1.30 0.87
C PRO A 379 -38.30 -0.59 1.21
N PHE A 380 -37.80 -0.79 2.43
CA PHE A 380 -36.54 -0.22 2.92
C PHE A 380 -35.36 -1.19 2.83
N MET A 381 -35.61 -2.47 2.53
CA MET A 381 -34.59 -3.42 2.12
C MET A 381 -34.35 -3.21 0.64
N TRP A 382 -33.50 -2.21 0.41
CA TRP A 382 -32.75 -1.91 -0.80
C TRP A 382 -32.85 -3.03 -1.82
N ARG A 383 -33.72 -2.83 -2.82
CA ARG A 383 -33.73 -3.65 -4.03
C ARG A 383 -32.28 -3.68 -4.53
N GLY A 384 -31.71 -4.87 -4.59
CA GLY A 384 -30.31 -5.03 -4.98
C GLY A 384 -30.02 -4.34 -6.31
N ALA A 385 -28.80 -3.81 -6.40
CA ALA A 385 -28.09 -3.56 -7.66
C ALA A 385 -28.30 -2.23 -8.40
N SER A 386 -28.83 -1.16 -7.81
CA SER A 386 -28.30 0.16 -8.17
C SER A 386 -27.06 0.39 -7.30
N LYS A 387 -25.90 0.54 -7.93
CA LYS A 387 -24.68 0.98 -7.25
C LYS A 387 -24.99 2.38 -6.70
N LEU A 388 -25.52 2.46 -5.48
CA LEU A 388 -25.57 3.74 -4.79
C LEU A 388 -24.11 4.07 -4.47
N TYR A 389 -23.55 4.92 -5.30
CA TYR A 389 -22.32 5.59 -4.99
C TYR A 389 -22.64 6.57 -3.87
N GLU A 390 -21.84 6.53 -2.81
CA GLU A 390 -21.80 7.63 -1.87
C GLU A 390 -21.30 8.82 -2.68
N PRO A 391 -22.04 9.94 -2.72
CA PRO A 391 -21.50 11.13 -3.33
C PRO A 391 -20.19 11.43 -2.60
N PRO A 392 -19.06 11.52 -3.33
CA PRO A 392 -17.77 11.79 -2.70
C PRO A 392 -17.90 13.10 -1.92
N PRO A 393 -17.30 13.21 -0.72
CA PRO A 393 -17.35 14.46 0.02
C PRO A 393 -16.77 15.56 -0.87
N PHE A 394 -17.56 16.59 -1.12
CA PHE A 394 -17.11 17.74 -1.91
C PHE A 394 -15.91 18.36 -1.20
N LEU A 395 -14.77 18.41 -1.88
CA LEU A 395 -13.52 18.90 -1.31
C LEU A 395 -13.39 20.40 -1.56
N LEU A 396 -12.98 21.12 -0.51
CA LEU A 396 -12.67 22.54 -0.54
C LEU A 396 -11.20 22.75 -0.16
N TYR A 397 -10.57 23.79 -0.69
CA TYR A 397 -9.27 24.24 -0.20
C TYR A 397 -9.39 24.74 1.24
N LYS A 398 -8.47 24.30 2.10
CA LYS A 398 -8.48 24.58 3.54
C LYS A 398 -8.35 26.06 3.86
N LEU A 399 -7.54 26.80 3.09
CA LEU A 399 -7.32 28.23 3.30
C LEU A 399 -8.49 29.08 2.77
N THR A 400 -8.85 28.90 1.51
CA THR A 400 -9.82 29.76 0.83
C THR A 400 -11.27 29.32 1.01
N GLY A 401 -11.52 28.04 1.23
CA GLY A 401 -12.86 27.46 1.19
C GLY A 401 -13.45 27.36 -0.22
N ALA A 402 -12.66 27.64 -1.27
CA ALA A 402 -13.07 27.45 -2.66
C ALA A 402 -13.10 25.95 -3.02
N ALA A 403 -13.89 25.58 -4.03
CA ALA A 403 -13.94 24.22 -4.54
C ALA A 403 -12.55 23.77 -5.01
N SER A 404 -12.09 22.60 -4.57
CA SER A 404 -10.83 22.05 -5.06
C SER A 404 -10.97 21.56 -6.50
N ALA A 405 -9.95 21.81 -7.32
CA ALA A 405 -9.92 21.34 -8.71
C ALA A 405 -10.01 19.80 -8.80
N PHE A 406 -9.47 19.10 -7.79
CA PHE A 406 -9.59 17.66 -7.66
C PHE A 406 -10.71 17.29 -6.72
N GLN A 407 -11.59 16.42 -7.22
CA GLN A 407 -12.66 15.81 -6.46
C GLN A 407 -12.42 14.31 -6.39
N LEU A 408 -12.78 13.70 -5.26
CA LEU A 408 -12.65 12.26 -5.13
C LEU A 408 -13.60 11.56 -6.13
N PRO A 409 -13.18 10.44 -6.74
CA PRO A 409 -14.10 9.64 -7.53
C PRO A 409 -15.21 9.09 -6.64
N PRO A 410 -16.42 8.89 -7.20
CA PRO A 410 -17.55 8.32 -6.47
C PRO A 410 -17.19 6.96 -5.89
N ARG A 411 -17.37 6.79 -4.57
CA ARG A 411 -17.10 5.53 -3.88
C ARG A 411 -18.38 4.73 -3.74
N PRO A 412 -18.35 3.40 -3.85
CA PRO A 412 -19.54 2.61 -3.57
C PRO A 412 -19.94 2.79 -2.09
N TYR A 413 -21.20 3.16 -1.82
CA TYR A 413 -21.69 3.42 -0.47
C TYR A 413 -21.84 2.13 0.33
N TYR A 414 -21.33 2.14 1.56
CA TYR A 414 -21.45 1.04 2.51
C TYR A 414 -22.06 1.55 3.82
N LYS A 415 -23.38 1.48 3.96
CA LYS A 415 -24.04 1.89 5.21
C LYS A 415 -23.69 0.91 6.33
N LYS A 416 -22.99 1.37 7.37
CA LYS A 416 -22.81 0.69 8.69
C LYS A 416 -22.57 -0.83 8.59
N GLY A 417 -21.47 -1.24 7.96
CA GLY A 417 -21.06 -2.66 7.90
C GLY A 417 -21.84 -3.54 6.90
N ILE A 418 -22.77 -2.96 6.14
CA ILE A 418 -23.41 -3.64 5.02
C ILE A 418 -22.54 -3.40 3.80
N SER A 419 -21.66 -4.36 3.50
CA SER A 419 -20.99 -4.38 2.21
C SER A 419 -22.04 -4.51 1.10
N HIS A 420 -21.84 -3.99 -0.11
CA HIS A 420 -22.73 -4.25 -1.26
C HIS A 420 -22.86 -5.74 -1.61
N ARG A 421 -22.14 -6.60 -0.89
CA ARG A 421 -22.37 -8.03 -0.75
C ARG A 421 -22.98 -8.29 0.64
N LEU A 422 -24.31 -8.30 0.72
CA LEU A 422 -25.06 -8.68 1.94
C LEU A 422 -24.74 -10.13 2.40
N PHE A 423 -24.14 -10.93 1.52
CA PHE A 423 -23.50 -12.20 1.83
C PHE A 423 -22.19 -12.26 1.03
N PRO A 424 -21.06 -12.72 1.58
CA PRO A 424 -19.98 -13.18 0.72
C PRO A 424 -20.59 -14.25 -0.19
N PHE A 425 -20.74 -13.94 -1.47
CA PHE A 425 -20.81 -15.03 -2.43
C PHE A 425 -19.48 -15.74 -2.27
N TYR A 426 -19.51 -16.93 -1.67
CA TYR A 426 -18.70 -18.01 -2.22
C TYR A 426 -19.20 -18.17 -3.64
N SER A 427 -18.73 -17.29 -4.54
CA SER A 427 -18.98 -17.43 -5.96
C SER A 427 -18.17 -18.65 -6.32
N ASN A 428 -18.82 -19.81 -6.29
CA ASN A 428 -18.28 -21.00 -6.93
C ASN A 428 -17.95 -20.57 -8.35
N GLY A 429 -16.65 -20.52 -8.67
CA GLY A 429 -16.20 -20.10 -10.00
C GLY A 429 -17.00 -20.85 -11.06
N VAL A 430 -17.39 -20.15 -12.12
CA VAL A 430 -18.12 -20.75 -13.24
C VAL A 430 -17.25 -21.88 -13.80
N LYS A 431 -17.76 -23.12 -13.80
CA LYS A 431 -17.00 -24.28 -14.26
C LYS A 431 -16.77 -24.22 -15.77
N ALA A 432 -17.80 -23.80 -16.49
CA ALA A 432 -17.81 -23.60 -17.93
C ALA A 432 -18.99 -22.69 -18.31
N MET A 433 -18.88 -21.94 -19.39
CA MET A 433 -20.02 -21.24 -19.98
C MET A 433 -20.68 -22.13 -21.03
N ARG A 434 -22.02 -22.15 -21.09
CA ARG A 434 -22.77 -22.81 -22.15
C ARG A 434 -23.77 -21.85 -22.75
N MET A 435 -24.02 -21.98 -24.05
CA MET A 435 -25.04 -21.19 -24.73
C MET A 435 -26.43 -21.79 -24.42
N SER A 436 -27.38 -20.97 -23.98
CA SER A 436 -28.77 -21.38 -23.75
C SER A 436 -29.48 -21.60 -25.09
N GLY A 437 -30.64 -22.30 -25.07
CA GLY A 437 -31.50 -22.42 -26.25
C GLY A 437 -32.04 -21.09 -26.78
N SER A 438 -31.86 -19.99 -26.04
CA SER A 438 -32.14 -18.61 -26.46
C SER A 438 -30.89 -17.84 -26.93
N GLY A 439 -29.77 -18.54 -27.16
CA GLY A 439 -28.52 -17.95 -27.66
C GLY A 439 -27.70 -17.18 -26.63
N ARG A 440 -28.10 -17.14 -25.34
CA ARG A 440 -27.37 -16.41 -24.30
C ARG A 440 -26.32 -17.31 -23.64
N TRP A 441 -25.11 -16.79 -23.47
CA TRP A 441 -24.08 -17.47 -22.70
C TRP A 441 -24.41 -17.47 -21.20
N VAL A 442 -24.65 -18.65 -20.64
CA VAL A 442 -24.98 -18.87 -19.23
C VAL A 442 -23.90 -19.74 -18.58
N GLY A 443 -23.34 -19.27 -17.46
CA GLY A 443 -22.36 -20.02 -16.68
C GLY A 443 -22.97 -21.24 -15.99
N THR A 444 -22.29 -22.38 -16.07
CA THR A 444 -22.59 -23.56 -15.25
C THR A 444 -21.84 -23.45 -13.92
N PRO A 445 -22.54 -23.40 -12.77
CA PRO A 445 -21.88 -23.30 -11.48
C PRO A 445 -21.16 -24.62 -11.13
N LYS A 446 -20.00 -24.56 -10.47
CA LYS A 446 -19.36 -25.76 -9.89
C LYS A 446 -20.32 -26.39 -8.87
N LYS A 447 -20.51 -27.72 -8.94
CA LYS A 447 -21.31 -28.50 -7.97
C LYS A 447 -20.79 -28.26 -6.56
N LYS A 448 -21.69 -28.19 -5.58
CA LYS A 448 -21.35 -28.03 -4.16
C LYS A 448 -20.53 -29.23 -3.69
N ASP A 449 -19.46 -28.97 -2.94
CA ASP A 449 -18.81 -30.03 -2.17
C ASP A 449 -19.80 -30.54 -1.12
N ILE A 450 -19.88 -31.88 -1.02
CA ILE A 450 -20.85 -32.66 -0.23
C ILE A 450 -20.85 -32.26 1.26
N TYR A 451 -19.80 -31.60 1.73
CA TYR A 451 -19.68 -31.15 3.13
C TYR A 451 -20.51 -29.89 3.48
N THR A 452 -21.05 -29.17 2.49
CA THR A 452 -21.86 -27.95 2.73
C THR A 452 -23.35 -28.20 2.88
N THR A 453 -23.85 -29.41 2.55
CA THR A 453 -25.29 -29.74 2.64
C THR A 453 -25.75 -30.12 4.04
N ASN A 454 -24.84 -30.55 4.94
CA ASN A 454 -25.22 -31.02 6.27
C ASN A 454 -25.44 -29.88 7.29
N LEU A 455 -25.11 -28.63 6.96
CA LEU A 455 -25.27 -27.46 7.84
C LEU A 455 -26.64 -26.77 7.73
N GLN A 456 -27.53 -27.24 6.85
CA GLN A 456 -28.86 -26.65 6.66
C GLN A 456 -30.03 -27.51 7.21
N ASN A 457 -29.74 -28.69 7.74
CA ASN A 457 -30.76 -29.60 8.29
C ASN A 457 -30.64 -29.85 9.81
N THR A 458 -30.08 -28.90 10.57
CA THR A 458 -30.12 -28.93 12.05
C THR A 458 -30.65 -27.62 12.61
#